data_AF-A0A761KWI7-F1
#
_entry.id   AF-A0A761KWI7-F1
#
_cell.length_a   1.000
_cell.length_b   1.000
_cell.length_c   1.000
_cell.angle_alpha   90.00
_cell.angle_beta   90.00
_cell.angle_gamma   90.00
#
_symmetry.space_group_name_H-M   'P 1'
#
loop_
_entity.id
_entity.type
_entity.pdbx_description
1 polymer ?
#
loop_
_entity_poly.entity_id
_entity_poly.type
_entity_poly.pdbx_seq_one_letter_code
_entity_poly.pdbx_strand_id
1 'polypeptide(L)'
;MISLEDASLTKKGIVKLSSATDSDSEALAATPKAVKTVMGEVRTKAPLDSPAFTGTPTTPTPPGDAKGLQTTNAEFVRKLIAALVGSVLEPLDTLQELADALGNDPNFATTVLNKLAGKQPLDETLTALSGKSVDGLIEYVPFSHSQNLQGAIANVSGTA
;
A
#
# COMPACT_ATOMS: atom_id res chain seq x y z
N MET A 1 50.14 -52.62 47.01
CA MET A 1 49.35 -52.25 45.81
C MET A 1 49.57 -50.77 45.56
N ILE A 2 49.80 -50.35 44.31
CA ILE A 2 49.86 -48.92 43.97
C ILE A 2 48.42 -48.48 43.72
N SER A 3 47.90 -47.55 44.53
CA SER A 3 46.59 -46.94 44.27
C SER A 3 46.73 -45.95 43.11
N LEU A 4 45.92 -46.12 42.08
CA LEU A 4 45.85 -45.19 40.95
C LEU A 4 44.69 -44.24 41.23
N GLU A 5 44.98 -42.96 41.30
CA GLU A 5 43.98 -41.90 41.53
C GLU A 5 43.68 -41.20 40.20
N ASP A 6 42.48 -40.64 40.07
CA ASP A 6 42.09 -39.86 38.89
C ASP A 6 42.88 -38.55 38.82
N ALA A 7 43.14 -38.08 37.60
CA ALA A 7 43.79 -36.80 37.40
C ALA A 7 42.82 -35.64 37.71
N SER A 8 43.39 -34.51 38.13
CA SER A 8 42.69 -33.23 38.25
C SER A 8 43.57 -32.10 37.73
N LEU A 9 43.05 -30.88 37.71
CA LEU A 9 43.81 -29.69 37.32
C LEU A 9 45.01 -29.39 38.24
N THR A 10 45.03 -29.95 39.45
CA THR A 10 46.08 -29.71 40.45
C THR A 10 46.85 -30.96 40.87
N LYS A 11 46.40 -32.15 40.45
CA LYS A 11 47.01 -33.45 40.83
C LYS A 11 47.12 -34.37 39.62
N LYS A 12 48.30 -34.96 39.42
CA LYS A 12 48.52 -35.98 38.39
C LYS A 12 47.76 -37.27 38.75
N GLY A 13 47.22 -37.94 37.74
CA GLY A 13 46.48 -39.20 37.90
C GLY A 13 46.16 -39.83 36.54
N ILE A 14 45.26 -40.81 36.51
CA ILE A 14 44.78 -41.45 35.28
C ILE A 14 43.55 -40.71 34.76
N VAL A 15 43.39 -40.65 33.43
CA VAL A 15 42.22 -40.06 32.77
C VAL A 15 41.62 -41.08 31.81
N LYS A 16 40.28 -41.19 31.81
CA LYS A 16 39.56 -41.97 30.80
C LYS A 16 39.28 -41.08 29.58
N LEU A 17 39.52 -41.63 28.39
CA LEU A 17 39.29 -40.93 27.13
C LEU A 17 37.83 -41.08 26.68
N SER A 18 37.27 -40.00 26.16
CA SER A 18 35.94 -39.97 25.54
C SER A 18 36.00 -39.41 24.12
N SER A 19 35.23 -40.01 23.22
CA SER A 19 35.04 -39.49 21.85
C SER A 19 33.64 -38.91 21.62
N ALA A 20 32.86 -38.70 22.68
CA ALA A 20 31.60 -37.98 22.61
C ALA A 20 31.86 -36.50 22.24
N THR A 21 30.97 -35.92 21.44
CA THR A 21 31.07 -34.52 20.96
C THR A 21 30.26 -33.53 21.78
N ASP A 22 29.49 -34.04 22.74
CA ASP A 22 28.53 -33.36 23.61
C ASP A 22 28.73 -33.71 25.09
N SER A 23 29.89 -34.26 25.45
CA SER A 23 30.21 -34.62 26.85
C SER A 23 30.34 -33.37 27.73
N ASP A 24 29.55 -33.34 28.80
CA ASP A 24 29.63 -32.35 29.90
C ASP A 24 30.56 -32.80 31.05
N SER A 25 31.07 -34.03 31.02
CA SER A 25 31.94 -34.59 32.05
C SER A 25 33.31 -33.89 32.13
N GLU A 26 33.63 -33.33 33.30
CA GLU A 26 34.94 -32.76 33.62
C GLU A 26 36.02 -33.82 33.94
N ALA A 27 35.62 -35.08 34.17
CA ALA A 27 36.52 -36.19 34.52
C ALA A 27 37.11 -36.95 33.32
N LEU A 28 36.65 -36.66 32.09
CA LEU A 28 37.04 -37.38 30.87
C LEU A 28 37.84 -36.45 29.95
N ALA A 29 38.91 -36.97 29.34
CA ALA A 29 39.65 -36.22 28.33
C ALA A 29 39.06 -36.47 26.93
N ALA A 30 38.85 -35.39 26.18
CA ALA A 30 38.42 -35.45 24.78
C ALA A 30 39.51 -36.07 23.89
N THR A 31 39.10 -36.91 22.94
CA THR A 31 40.01 -37.47 21.93
C THR A 31 40.16 -36.55 20.72
N PRO A 32 41.25 -36.67 19.93
CA PRO A 32 41.38 -35.97 18.65
C PRO A 32 40.21 -36.24 17.69
N LYS A 33 39.55 -37.41 17.80
CA LYS A 33 38.36 -37.74 17.02
C LYS A 33 37.19 -36.81 17.36
N ALA A 34 36.89 -36.62 18.65
CA ALA A 34 35.83 -35.70 19.08
C ALA A 34 36.10 -34.27 18.62
N VAL A 35 37.34 -33.79 18.82
CA VAL A 35 37.76 -32.43 18.41
C VAL A 35 37.63 -32.25 16.89
N LYS A 36 38.05 -33.24 16.10
CA LYS A 36 37.92 -33.20 14.63
C LYS A 36 36.46 -33.13 14.19
N THR A 37 35.57 -33.91 14.81
CA THR A 37 34.13 -33.88 14.48
C THR A 37 33.53 -32.51 14.80
N VAL A 38 33.74 -32.01 16.02
CA VAL A 38 33.24 -30.67 16.43
C VAL A 38 33.78 -29.59 15.50
N MET A 39 35.07 -29.61 15.18
CA MET A 39 35.67 -28.62 14.27
C MET A 39 35.11 -28.75 12.83
N GLY A 40 34.75 -29.96 12.40
CA GLY A 40 34.04 -30.18 11.13
C GLY A 40 32.69 -29.48 11.11
N GLU A 41 31.88 -29.65 12.16
CA GLU A 41 30.56 -29.02 12.29
C GLU A 41 30.63 -27.49 12.45
N VAL A 42 31.59 -26.98 13.22
CA VAL A 42 31.78 -25.53 13.39
C VAL A 42 32.09 -24.86 12.05
N ARG A 43 32.85 -25.54 11.17
CA ARG A 43 33.18 -25.03 9.83
C ARG A 43 31.98 -24.96 8.88
N THR A 44 30.86 -25.61 9.20
CA THR A 44 29.62 -25.49 8.41
C THR A 44 28.69 -24.39 8.92
N LYS A 45 29.01 -23.75 10.05
CA LYS A 45 28.23 -22.61 10.58
C LYS A 45 28.63 -21.33 9.85
N ALA A 46 27.70 -20.38 9.77
CA ALA A 46 27.98 -19.07 9.18
C ALA A 46 28.91 -18.24 10.10
N PRO A 47 29.73 -17.33 9.55
CA PRO A 47 30.50 -16.38 10.35
C PRO A 47 29.61 -15.57 11.30
N LEU A 48 30.10 -15.26 12.49
CA LEU A 48 29.37 -14.41 13.43
C LEU A 48 29.24 -12.98 12.88
N ASP A 49 30.32 -12.46 12.30
CA ASP A 49 30.36 -11.14 11.70
C ASP A 49 29.97 -11.21 10.23
N SER A 50 28.92 -10.47 9.87
CA SER A 50 28.45 -10.32 8.48
C SER A 50 28.27 -11.64 7.71
N PRO A 51 27.48 -12.61 8.23
CA PRO A 51 27.22 -13.85 7.51
C PRO A 51 26.53 -13.58 6.16
N ALA A 52 26.95 -14.30 5.12
CA ALA A 52 26.19 -14.40 3.88
C ALA A 52 25.16 -15.53 4.02
N PHE A 53 23.87 -15.20 3.98
CA PHE A 53 22.80 -16.20 3.99
C PHE A 53 22.49 -16.68 2.56
N THR A 54 22.36 -17.99 2.36
CA THR A 54 21.96 -18.62 1.10
C THR A 54 20.68 -19.44 1.30
N GLY A 55 19.95 -19.73 0.21
CA GLY A 55 18.67 -20.46 0.28
C GLY A 55 17.53 -19.62 0.85
N THR A 56 16.72 -20.20 1.75
CA THR A 56 15.54 -19.54 2.36
C THR A 56 15.70 -19.48 3.88
N PRO A 57 16.55 -18.58 4.42
CA PRO A 57 16.71 -18.43 5.86
C PRO A 57 15.37 -18.04 6.51
N THR A 58 15.09 -18.62 7.68
CA THR A 58 13.91 -18.28 8.47
C THR A 58 14.32 -17.54 9.73
N THR A 59 13.52 -16.57 10.13
CA THR A 59 13.67 -15.85 11.39
C THR A 59 12.30 -15.71 12.06
N PRO A 60 12.22 -15.67 13.40
CA PRO A 60 10.97 -15.37 14.09
C PRO A 60 10.37 -14.04 13.61
N THR A 61 9.05 -14.01 13.41
CA THR A 61 8.34 -12.80 12.96
C THR A 61 8.27 -11.77 14.09
N PRO A 62 8.86 -10.57 13.92
CA PRO A 62 8.76 -9.52 14.92
C PRO A 62 7.30 -9.06 15.15
N PRO A 63 6.99 -8.50 16.33
CA PRO A 63 5.69 -7.85 16.56
C PRO A 63 5.57 -6.59 15.69
N GLY A 64 4.35 -6.23 15.30
CA GLY A 64 4.06 -5.19 14.29
C GLY A 64 4.56 -3.78 14.62
N ASP A 65 4.86 -3.52 15.89
CA ASP A 65 5.33 -2.25 16.44
C ASP A 65 6.85 -2.23 16.69
N ALA A 66 7.59 -3.27 16.29
CA ALA A 66 9.04 -3.37 16.50
C ALA A 66 9.80 -2.15 15.96
N LYS A 67 10.75 -1.62 16.76
CA LYS A 67 11.61 -0.45 16.45
C LYS A 67 13.11 -0.71 16.63
N GLY A 68 13.51 -1.94 16.94
CA GLY A 68 14.89 -2.29 17.22
C GLY A 68 15.66 -2.76 15.98
N LEU A 69 16.81 -3.38 16.22
CA LEU A 69 17.66 -3.98 15.18
C LEU A 69 17.26 -5.42 14.83
N GLN A 70 15.98 -5.79 15.00
CA GLN A 70 15.51 -7.13 14.65
C GLN A 70 15.64 -7.39 13.14
N THR A 71 15.94 -8.63 12.77
CA THR A 71 15.88 -9.04 11.37
C THR A 71 14.44 -9.06 10.88
N THR A 72 14.16 -8.28 9.84
CA THR A 72 12.87 -8.27 9.16
C THR A 72 12.70 -9.50 8.27
N ASN A 73 11.53 -10.17 8.36
CA ASN A 73 11.16 -11.27 7.46
C ASN A 73 9.99 -10.88 6.53
N ALA A 74 9.70 -11.76 5.56
CA ALA A 74 8.67 -11.50 4.56
C ALA A 74 7.26 -11.33 5.17
N GLU A 75 6.93 -12.07 6.23
CA GLU A 75 5.63 -11.97 6.91
C GLU A 75 5.45 -10.60 7.57
N PHE A 76 6.47 -10.10 8.26
CA PHE A 76 6.46 -8.78 8.88
C PHE A 76 6.24 -7.66 7.85
N VAL A 77 6.95 -7.70 6.72
CA VAL A 77 6.80 -6.72 5.63
C VAL A 77 5.38 -6.79 5.04
N ARG A 78 4.88 -7.99 4.76
CA ARG A 78 3.51 -8.16 4.25
C ARG A 78 2.47 -7.63 5.22
N LYS A 79 2.64 -7.84 6.53
CA LYS A 79 1.73 -7.33 7.56
C LYS A 79 1.75 -5.80 7.62
N LEU A 80 2.92 -5.16 7.56
CA LEU A 80 3.03 -3.71 7.56
C LEU A 80 2.46 -3.08 6.28
N ILE A 81 2.70 -3.69 5.12
CA ILE A 81 2.10 -3.24 3.85
C ILE A 81 0.58 -3.43 3.91
N ALA A 82 0.09 -4.56 4.41
CA ALA A 82 -1.34 -4.79 4.57
C ALA A 82 -1.97 -3.84 5.58
N ALA A 83 -1.26 -3.44 6.65
CA ALA A 83 -1.74 -2.41 7.57
C ALA A 83 -1.75 -1.03 6.90
N LEU A 84 -0.71 -0.69 6.12
CA LEU A 84 -0.64 0.56 5.36
C LEU A 84 -1.76 0.64 4.31
N VAL A 85 -1.90 -0.37 3.45
CA VAL A 85 -2.94 -0.45 2.41
C VAL A 85 -4.32 -0.66 3.03
N GLY A 86 -4.41 -1.41 4.13
CA GLY A 86 -5.62 -1.66 4.91
C GLY A 86 -6.17 -0.39 5.55
N SER A 87 -5.29 0.52 5.97
CA SER A 87 -5.66 1.87 6.42
C SER A 87 -6.21 2.74 5.29
N VAL A 88 -6.08 2.29 4.03
CA VAL A 88 -6.60 2.93 2.82
C VAL A 88 -7.82 2.15 2.26
N LEU A 89 -8.37 1.17 2.99
CA LEU A 89 -9.51 0.38 2.51
C LEU A 89 -10.75 1.21 2.20
N GLU A 90 -11.07 2.24 2.99
CA GLU A 90 -12.18 3.12 2.64
C GLU A 90 -11.80 4.16 1.57
N PRO A 91 -10.66 4.87 1.65
CA PRO A 91 -10.30 5.83 0.62
C PRO A 91 -10.08 5.22 -0.78
N LEU A 92 -9.51 4.02 -0.92
CA LEU A 92 -9.27 3.43 -2.23
C LEU A 92 -10.58 2.97 -2.87
N ASP A 93 -11.51 2.42 -2.07
CA ASP A 93 -12.86 2.11 -2.53
C ASP A 93 -13.57 3.40 -2.95
N THR A 94 -13.46 4.48 -2.14
CA THR A 94 -14.03 5.79 -2.55
C THR A 94 -13.37 6.36 -3.81
N LEU A 95 -12.07 6.16 -4.05
CA LEU A 95 -11.42 6.64 -5.27
C LEU A 95 -11.84 5.82 -6.49
N GLN A 96 -12.03 4.50 -6.34
CA GLN A 96 -12.56 3.63 -7.37
C GLN A 96 -14.04 3.96 -7.66
N GLU A 97 -14.85 4.11 -6.62
CA GLU A 97 -16.25 4.56 -6.71
C GLU A 97 -16.37 5.93 -7.37
N LEU A 98 -15.50 6.89 -7.02
CA LEU A 98 -15.47 8.21 -7.66
C LEU A 98 -15.04 8.12 -9.13
N ALA A 99 -14.02 7.31 -9.45
CA ALA A 99 -13.59 7.09 -10.83
C ALA A 99 -14.71 6.46 -11.67
N ASP A 100 -15.40 5.45 -11.12
CA ASP A 100 -16.53 4.80 -11.77
C ASP A 100 -17.76 5.72 -11.88
N ALA A 101 -18.06 6.51 -10.85
CA ALA A 101 -19.14 7.50 -10.85
C ALA A 101 -18.90 8.63 -11.87
N LEU A 102 -17.63 8.97 -12.12
CA LEU A 102 -17.22 9.90 -13.17
C LEU A 102 -17.03 9.23 -14.55
N GLY A 103 -17.29 7.92 -14.64
CA GLY A 103 -17.26 7.17 -15.89
C GLY A 103 -15.87 6.86 -16.43
N ASN A 104 -14.85 6.85 -15.57
CA ASN A 104 -13.44 6.63 -15.93
C ASN A 104 -12.98 7.53 -17.10
N ASP A 105 -13.50 8.76 -17.19
CA ASP A 105 -13.26 9.69 -18.30
C ASP A 105 -12.02 10.57 -18.04
N PRO A 106 -10.88 10.37 -18.75
CA PRO A 106 -9.68 11.19 -18.57
C PRO A 106 -9.88 12.66 -18.97
N ASN A 107 -10.92 12.95 -19.75
CA ASN A 107 -11.30 14.27 -20.20
C ASN A 107 -12.66 14.69 -19.62
N PHE A 108 -13.03 14.21 -18.43
CA PHE A 108 -14.33 14.46 -17.79
C PHE A 108 -14.81 15.91 -17.92
N ALA A 109 -13.93 16.88 -17.62
CA ALA A 109 -14.25 18.30 -17.74
C ALA A 109 -14.66 18.69 -19.18
N THR A 110 -13.90 18.27 -20.18
CA THR A 110 -14.21 18.50 -21.60
C THR A 110 -15.50 17.82 -22.02
N THR A 111 -15.73 16.59 -21.59
CA THR A 111 -16.96 15.84 -21.89
C THR A 111 -18.19 16.50 -21.30
N VAL A 112 -18.13 16.95 -20.04
CA VAL A 112 -19.21 17.69 -19.38
C VAL A 112 -19.43 19.04 -20.07
N LEU A 113 -18.35 19.75 -20.44
CA LEU A 113 -18.45 21.02 -21.16
C LEU A 113 -19.15 20.85 -22.52
N ASN A 114 -18.80 19.82 -23.28
CA ASN A 114 -19.45 19.51 -24.56
C ASN A 114 -20.92 19.11 -24.38
N LYS A 115 -21.24 18.32 -23.35
CA LYS A 115 -22.64 17.96 -23.01
C LYS A 115 -23.47 19.18 -22.62
N LEU A 116 -22.87 20.16 -21.94
CA LEU A 116 -23.54 21.39 -21.51
C LEU A 116 -23.67 22.41 -22.65
N ALA A 117 -22.68 22.51 -23.53
CA ALA A 117 -22.71 23.40 -24.69
C ALA A 117 -23.90 23.11 -25.63
N GLY A 118 -24.39 21.86 -25.66
CA GLY A 118 -25.59 21.46 -26.38
C GLY A 118 -26.91 21.55 -25.59
N LYS A 119 -26.92 22.12 -24.37
CA LYS A 119 -28.14 22.22 -23.51
C LYS A 119 -29.00 23.45 -23.76
N GLN A 120 -28.59 24.36 -24.65
CA GLN A 120 -29.61 25.09 -25.40
C GLN A 120 -30.24 24.06 -26.34
N PRO A 121 -31.55 23.78 -26.25
CA PRO A 121 -32.09 22.68 -27.04
C PRO A 121 -31.86 22.97 -28.50
N LEU A 122 -31.48 21.92 -29.24
CA LEU A 122 -31.47 21.88 -30.70
C LEU A 122 -32.89 22.03 -31.30
N ASP A 123 -33.81 22.59 -30.52
CA ASP A 123 -35.12 23.01 -30.92
C ASP A 123 -34.97 24.39 -31.57
N GLU A 124 -35.39 24.48 -32.83
CA GLU A 124 -35.30 25.71 -33.60
C GLU A 124 -36.05 26.86 -32.92
N THR A 125 -37.13 26.56 -32.19
CA THR A 125 -37.93 27.54 -31.45
C THR A 125 -37.13 28.12 -30.29
N LEU A 126 -36.59 27.31 -29.37
CA LEU A 126 -35.79 27.81 -28.25
C LEU A 126 -34.45 28.43 -28.68
N THR A 127 -33.88 27.95 -29.79
CA THR A 127 -32.71 28.57 -30.43
C THR A 127 -33.04 29.96 -30.95
N ALA A 128 -34.16 30.10 -31.67
CA ALA A 128 -34.62 31.39 -32.17
C ALA A 128 -35.03 32.34 -31.03
N LEU A 129 -35.60 31.83 -29.95
CA LEU A 129 -36.08 32.63 -28.81
C LEU A 129 -34.93 33.22 -27.96
N SER A 130 -33.82 32.50 -27.76
CA SER A 130 -32.77 32.93 -26.81
C SER A 130 -32.03 34.21 -27.19
N GLY A 131 -32.02 34.55 -28.48
CA GLY A 131 -31.31 35.70 -29.04
C GLY A 131 -32.22 36.88 -29.40
N LYS A 132 -33.52 36.78 -29.14
CA LYS A 132 -34.50 37.81 -29.51
C LYS A 132 -34.64 38.86 -28.41
N SER A 133 -34.72 40.13 -28.82
CA SER A 133 -35.23 41.19 -27.96
C SER A 133 -36.71 40.97 -27.67
N VAL A 134 -37.28 41.72 -26.73
CA VAL A 134 -38.72 41.68 -26.43
C VAL A 134 -39.57 41.89 -27.70
N ASP A 135 -39.17 42.84 -28.55
CA ASP A 135 -39.85 43.10 -29.82
C ASP A 135 -39.73 41.91 -30.80
N GLY A 136 -38.53 41.33 -30.91
CA GLY A 136 -38.30 40.16 -31.77
C GLY A 136 -39.02 38.89 -31.29
N LEU A 137 -39.31 38.79 -29.99
CA LEU A 137 -40.08 37.70 -29.37
C LEU A 137 -41.57 37.78 -29.72
N ILE A 138 -42.14 38.99 -29.69
CA ILE A 138 -43.55 39.25 -30.02
C ILE A 138 -43.83 38.95 -31.50
N GLU A 139 -42.86 39.15 -32.38
CA GLU A 139 -42.96 38.80 -33.79
C GLU A 139 -42.86 37.28 -34.03
N TYR A 140 -41.97 36.60 -33.31
CA TYR A 140 -41.69 35.19 -33.51
C TYR A 140 -42.76 34.26 -32.92
N VAL A 141 -43.38 34.64 -31.80
CA VAL A 141 -44.54 33.95 -31.24
C VAL A 141 -45.79 34.72 -31.69
N PRO A 142 -46.55 34.26 -32.69
CA PRO A 142 -47.74 34.97 -33.15
C PRO A 142 -48.80 34.94 -32.05
N PHE A 143 -48.84 35.97 -31.22
CA PHE A 143 -49.95 36.20 -30.29
C PHE A 143 -51.16 36.59 -31.11
N SER A 144 -52.12 35.68 -31.24
CA SER A 144 -53.32 35.82 -32.09
C SER A 144 -54.28 36.95 -31.69
N HIS A 145 -53.93 37.80 -30.71
CA HIS A 145 -54.80 38.84 -30.14
C HIS A 145 -54.07 40.19 -29.90
N SER A 146 -53.08 40.51 -30.75
CA SER A 146 -52.17 41.67 -30.66
C SER A 146 -52.79 43.09 -30.72
N GLN A 147 -54.12 43.23 -30.78
CA GLN A 147 -54.76 44.55 -30.92
C GLN A 147 -54.60 45.46 -29.68
N ASN A 148 -54.34 44.90 -28.50
CA ASN A 148 -54.21 45.69 -27.25
C ASN A 148 -52.75 45.96 -26.81
N LEU A 149 -51.75 45.36 -27.47
CA LEU A 149 -50.33 45.51 -27.08
C LEU A 149 -49.63 46.68 -27.80
N GLN A 150 -49.99 46.97 -29.06
CA GLN A 150 -49.40 48.09 -29.81
C GLN A 150 -49.72 49.47 -29.19
N GLY A 151 -50.84 49.60 -28.48
CA GLY A 151 -51.17 50.81 -27.70
C GLY A 151 -50.45 50.91 -26.35
N ALA A 152 -50.10 49.77 -25.74
CA ALA A 152 -49.40 49.75 -24.44
C ALA A 152 -47.89 50.07 -24.58
N ILE A 153 -47.26 49.65 -25.68
CA ILE A 153 -45.83 49.89 -25.96
C ILE A 153 -45.52 51.35 -26.36
N ALA A 154 -46.44 52.03 -27.06
CA ALA A 154 -46.30 53.45 -27.38
C ALA A 154 -46.30 54.34 -26.11
N ASN A 155 -46.89 53.86 -25.02
CA ASN A 155 -46.87 54.53 -23.71
C ASN A 155 -45.56 54.29 -22.92
N VAL A 156 -44.72 53.33 -23.32
CA VAL A 156 -43.42 53.05 -22.70
C VAL A 156 -42.27 53.70 -23.46
N SER A 157 -42.43 53.96 -24.77
CA SER A 157 -41.46 54.70 -25.60
C SER A 157 -41.75 56.20 -25.75
N GLY A 158 -42.74 56.72 -25.01
CA GLY A 158 -43.07 58.15 -24.97
C GLY A 158 -41.97 58.98 -24.28
N THR A 159 -41.18 59.68 -25.09
CA THR A 159 -40.67 61.05 -24.88
C THR A 159 -40.63 61.58 -23.45
N ALA A 160 -39.42 61.66 -22.90
CA ALA A 160 -38.85 62.90 -22.37
C ALA A 160 -37.75 63.37 -23.34
#